data_AF-A0A7V2JQ53-F1
#
_entry.id   AF-A0A7V2JQ53-F1
#
_cell.length_a   1.000
_cell.length_b   1.000
_cell.length_c   1.000
_cell.angle_alpha   90.00
_cell.angle_beta   90.00
_cell.angle_gamma   90.00
#
_symmetry.space_group_name_H-M   'P 1'
#
loop_
_entity.id
_entity.type
_entity.pdbx_description
1 polymer ?
#
loop_
_entity_poly.entity_id
_entity_poly.type
_entity_poly.pdbx_seq_one_letter_code
_entity_poly.pdbx_strand_id
1 'polypeptide(L)' 'MWAASANGKGSYFSGTSYASPYVAATYALMKRKYPKSSWNSIHKIISKQSRDLGNPGKDPAYGWGLIQAKTPCR' A
#
# COMPACT_ATOMS: atom_id res chain seq x y z
N MET A 1 -11.30 -8.99 -2.01
CA MET A 1 -10.04 -9.62 -1.58
C MET A 1 -10.33 -10.70 -0.55
N TRP A 2 -9.57 -11.78 -0.55
CA TRP A 2 -9.68 -12.80 0.49
C TRP A 2 -8.93 -12.36 1.74
N ALA A 3 -9.58 -12.37 2.89
CA ALA A 3 -8.95 -12.14 4.19
C ALA A 3 -9.42 -13.18 5.21
N ALA A 4 -8.67 -13.29 6.31
CA ALA A 4 -9.04 -14.20 7.40
C ALA A 4 -10.41 -13.82 8.00
N SER A 5 -11.17 -14.84 8.35
CA SER A 5 -12.45 -14.80 9.04
C SER A 5 -12.42 -15.76 10.24
N ALA A 6 -13.44 -15.71 11.08
CA ALA A 6 -13.50 -16.51 12.30
C ALA A 6 -13.36 -18.02 12.04
N ASN A 7 -12.95 -18.77 13.07
CA ASN A 7 -12.85 -20.23 13.05
C ASN A 7 -11.92 -20.77 11.95
N GLY A 8 -10.80 -20.08 11.70
CA GLY A 8 -9.77 -20.52 10.75
C GLY A 8 -10.19 -20.45 9.27
N LYS A 9 -11.26 -19.72 8.96
CA LYS A 9 -11.77 -19.59 7.59
C LYS A 9 -11.21 -18.36 6.89
N GLY A 10 -11.29 -18.36 5.56
CA GLY A 10 -11.18 -17.15 4.75
C GLY A 10 -12.54 -16.71 4.26
N SER A 11 -12.71 -15.41 4.02
CA SER A 11 -13.90 -14.86 3.34
C SER A 11 -13.47 -13.78 2.35
N TYR A 12 -14.28 -13.60 1.30
CA TYR A 12 -14.12 -12.46 0.40
C TYR A 12 -14.70 -11.19 1.02
N PHE A 13 -13.91 -10.13 1.01
CA PHE A 13 -14.31 -8.80 1.48
C PHE A 13 -14.05 -7.73 0.42
N SER A 14 -14.87 -6.69 0.44
CA SER A 14 -14.72 -5.47 -0.36
C SER A 14 -14.92 -4.25 0.52
N GLY A 15 -14.02 -3.27 0.42
CA GLY A 15 -14.12 -2.01 1.16
C GLY A 15 -12.76 -1.35 1.37
N THR A 16 -12.75 -0.04 1.59
CA THR A 16 -11.53 0.75 1.83
C THR A 16 -10.80 0.33 3.10
N SER A 17 -11.51 -0.16 4.12
CA SER A 17 -10.91 -0.72 5.34
C SER A 17 -9.89 -1.82 5.04
N TYR A 18 -10.08 -2.56 3.95
CA TYR A 18 -9.18 -3.62 3.56
C TYR A 18 -8.03 -3.15 2.66
N ALA A 19 -8.07 -1.92 2.14
CA ALA A 19 -6.91 -1.29 1.49
C ALA A 19 -5.86 -0.81 2.51
N SER A 20 -6.31 -0.34 3.68
CA SER A 20 -5.47 0.15 4.79
C SER A 20 -4.29 -0.78 5.17
N PRO A 21 -4.48 -2.10 5.39
CA PRO A 21 -3.37 -2.98 5.73
C PRO A 21 -2.32 -3.13 4.62
N TYR A 22 -2.67 -3.02 3.33
CA TYR A 22 -1.67 -3.05 2.25
C TYR A 22 -0.76 -1.83 2.28
N VAL A 23 -1.34 -0.66 2.56
CA VAL A 23 -0.56 0.58 2.71
C VAL A 23 0.36 0.44 3.91
N ALA A 24 -0.16 0.03 5.07
CA ALA A 24 0.63 -0.16 6.29
C ALA A 24 1.80 -1.15 6.07
N ALA A 25 1.54 -2.30 5.46
CA ALA A 25 2.57 -3.30 5.16
C ALA A 25 3.66 -2.74 4.22
N THR A 26 3.28 -1.98 3.20
CA THR A 26 4.25 -1.37 2.28
C THR A 26 5.15 -0.36 2.99
N TYR A 27 4.58 0.49 3.86
CA TYR A 27 5.38 1.42 4.68
C TYR A 27 6.32 0.69 5.64
N ALA A 28 5.86 -0.39 6.28
CA ALA A 28 6.69 -1.21 7.15
C ALA A 28 7.86 -1.84 6.39
N LEU A 29 7.62 -2.39 5.19
CA LEU A 29 8.67 -2.95 4.33
C LEU A 29 9.68 -1.88 3.89
N MET A 30 9.20 -0.69 3.52
CA MET A 30 10.06 0.43 3.15
C MET A 30 10.89 0.94 4.33
N LYS A 31 10.30 1.00 5.53
CA LYS A 31 11.03 1.37 6.75
C LYS A 31 12.08 0.33 7.12
N ARG A 32 11.77 -0.96 6.95
CA ARG A 32 12.75 -2.04 7.14
C ARG A 32 13.90 -1.96 6.14
N LYS A 33 13.61 -1.64 4.88
CA LYS A 33 14.63 -1.47 3.82
C LYS A 33 15.48 -0.21 4.03
N TYR A 34 14.88 0.87 4.52
CA TYR A 34 15.51 2.17 4.73
C TYR A 34 15.35 2.65 6.18
N PRO A 35 16.00 2.00 7.16
CA PRO A 35 15.77 2.26 8.58
C PRO A 35 16.11 3.69 9.00
N LYS A 36 17.13 4.30 8.37
CA LYS A 36 17.57 5.68 8.65
C LYS A 36 16.74 6.76 7.93
N SER A 37 15.88 6.40 6.98
CA SER A 37 15.06 7.38 6.27
C SER A 37 13.91 7.89 7.13
N SER A 38 13.61 9.18 7.00
CA SER A 38 12.43 9.79 7.62
C SER A 38 11.15 9.31 6.94
N TRP A 39 10.03 9.38 7.66
CA TRP A 39 8.72 9.02 7.13
C TRP A 39 8.32 9.89 5.92
N ASN A 40 8.70 11.17 5.90
CA ASN A 40 8.46 12.04 4.75
C ASN A 40 9.23 11.58 3.51
N SER A 41 10.49 11.13 3.66
CA SER A 41 11.26 10.59 2.54
C SER A 41 10.65 9.28 2.03
N ILE A 42 10.22 8.40 2.94
CA ILE A 42 9.53 7.16 2.57
C ILE A 42 8.21 7.47 1.84
N HIS A 43 7.41 8.39 2.35
CA HIS A 43 6.18 8.85 1.70
C HIS A 43 6.45 9.35 0.29
N LYS A 44 7.45 10.23 0.10
CA LYS A 44 7.83 10.74 -1.23
C LYS A 44 8.24 9.62 -2.19
N ILE A 45 9.00 8.62 -1.73
CA ILE A 45 9.40 7.49 -2.56
C ILE A 45 8.18 6.66 -2.95
N ILE A 46 7.32 6.33 -1.99
CA ILE A 46 6.11 5.55 -2.23
C ILE A 46 5.18 6.28 -3.21
N SER A 47 4.91 7.57 -2.99
CA SER A 47 4.07 8.38 -3.89
C SER A 47 4.61 8.46 -5.31
N LYS A 48 5.94 8.50 -5.49
CA LYS A 48 6.57 8.46 -6.84
C LYS A 48 6.55 7.07 -7.48
N GLN A 49 6.46 6.01 -6.69
CA GLN A 49 6.45 4.62 -7.17
C GLN A 49 5.04 4.07 -7.35
N SER A 50 4.03 4.74 -6.79
CA SER A 50 2.63 4.43 -7.05
C SER A 50 2.34 4.54 -8.55
N ARG A 51 1.55 3.59 -9.05
CA ARG A 51 1.05 3.63 -10.42
C ARG A 51 -0.09 4.63 -10.46
N ASP A 52 0.11 5.74 -11.15
CA ASP A 52 -0.91 6.75 -11.34
C ASP A 52 -2.15 6.16 -12.04
N LEU A 53 -3.33 6.53 -11.55
CA LEU A 53 -4.63 6.05 -12.02
C LEU A 53 -5.57 7.25 -12.16
N GLY A 54 -6.40 7.25 -13.20
CA GLY A 54 -7.30 8.37 -13.46
C GLY A 54 -6.58 9.54 -14.13
N ASN A 55 -6.75 10.74 -13.57
CA ASN A 55 -6.15 11.96 -14.11
C ASN A 55 -4.66 12.04 -13.75
N PRO A 56 -3.78 12.52 -14.64
CA PRO A 56 -2.35 12.64 -14.34
C PRO A 56 -2.07 13.45 -13.07
N GLY A 57 -1.24 12.89 -12.20
CA GLY A 57 -0.85 13.51 -10.94
C GLY A 57 -1.79 13.15 -9.78
N LYS A 58 -1.72 13.93 -8.70
CA LYS A 58 -2.50 13.62 -7.51
C LYS A 58 -3.97 13.99 -7.73
N ASP A 59 -4.87 13.02 -7.60
CA ASP A 59 -6.31 13.24 -7.77
C ASP A 59 -7.12 12.92 -6.49
N PRO A 60 -8.38 13.39 -6.37
CA PRO A 60 -9.20 13.14 -5.19
C PRO A 60 -9.66 11.69 -5.00
N ALA A 61 -9.70 10.87 -6.06
CA ALA A 61 -10.22 9.51 -6.01
C ALA A 61 -9.11 8.47 -5.74
N TYR A 62 -7.96 8.59 -6.41
CA TYR A 62 -6.84 7.64 -6.27
C TYR A 62 -5.65 8.21 -5.50
N GLY A 63 -5.66 9.50 -5.15
CA GLY A 63 -4.54 10.12 -4.45
C GLY A 63 -3.30 10.14 -5.34
N TRP A 64 -2.22 9.48 -4.92
CA TRP A 64 -1.02 9.32 -5.76
C TRP A 64 -1.08 8.08 -6.67
N GLY A 65 -2.22 7.39 -6.71
CA GLY A 65 -2.41 6.16 -7.48
C GLY A 65 -2.22 4.87 -6.67
N LEU A 66 -2.16 3.75 -7.38
CA LEU A 66 -2.08 2.40 -6.83
C LEU A 66 -0.68 2.10 -6.27
N ILE A 67 -0.60 1.89 -4.96
CA ILE A 67 0.66 1.58 -4.27
C ILE A 67 1.32 0.30 -4.82
N GLN A 68 2.65 0.34 -4.98
CA GLN A 68 3.44 -0.77 -5.51
C GLN A 68 4.39 -1.31 -4.44
N ALA A 69 4.07 -2.46 -3.86
CA ALA A 69 4.98 -3.16 -2.97
C ALA A 69 5.98 -3.99 -3.79
N LYS A 70 7.10 -3.37 -4.19
CA LYS A 70 8.20 -4.09 -4.86
C LYS A 70 8.97 -4.95 -3.85
N THR A 71 8.37 -6.07 -3.47
CA THR A 71 9.09 -7.17 -2.83
C THR A 71 8.98 -8.35 -3.77
N PRO A 72 10.07 -8.85 -4.39
CA PRO A 72 9.98 -10.12 -5.07
C PRO A 72 9.56 -11.17 -4.04
N CYS A 73 8.48 -11.89 -4.31
CA CYS A 73 8.24 -13.16 -3.63
C CYS A 73 9.48 -14.01 -3.90
N ARG A 74 10.23 -14.34 -2.85
CA ARG A 74 11.43 -15.16 -2.94
C ARG A 74 11.31 -16.28 -1.92
#